data_AF-A0A2H9SGN1-F1
#
_entry.id   AF-A0A2H9SGN1-F1
#
_cell.length_a   1.000
_cell.length_b   1.000
_cell.length_c   1.000
_cell.angle_alpha   90.00
_cell.angle_beta   90.00
_cell.angle_gamma   90.00
#
_symmetry.space_group_name_H-M   'P 1'
#
loop_
_entity.id
_entity.type
_entity.pdbx_description
1 polymer ?
#
loop_
_entity_poly.entity_id
_entity_poly.type
_entity_poly.pdbx_seq_one_letter_code
_entity_poly.pdbx_strand_id
1 'polypeptide(L)'
;MQHTKVFSQRFNRELTGMDLPDDLNDKIKAIAKVFTVTRHMANAMIFGHMLPPEDQLDRIAEVLDVCPNWLSGKIDKRKAYAGRETIEGQEA
;
A
#
# COMPACT_ATOMS: atom_id res chain seq x y z
N MET A 1 -12.98 11.36 1.08
CA MET A 1 -11.61 11.90 1.09
C MET A 1 -10.80 11.61 2.37
N GLN A 2 -11.29 10.83 3.35
CA GLN A 2 -10.54 10.57 4.59
C GLN A 2 -9.54 9.40 4.49
N HIS A 3 -9.79 8.43 3.59
CA HIS A 3 -8.98 7.22 3.46
C HIS A 3 -7.56 7.47 2.94
N THR A 4 -7.35 8.48 2.10
CA THR A 4 -6.04 8.74 1.48
C THR A 4 -4.98 9.20 2.49
N LYS A 5 -5.37 10.00 3.49
CA LYS A 5 -4.48 10.45 4.57
C LYS A 5 -4.14 9.31 5.53
N VAL A 6 -5.12 8.47 5.87
CA VAL A 6 -4.88 7.29 6.71
C VAL A 6 -3.97 6.30 6.00
N PHE A 7 -4.23 6.07 4.70
CA PHE A 7 -3.39 5.25 3.85
C PHE A 7 -1.96 5.76 3.81
N SER A 8 -1.72 7.05 3.50
CA SER A 8 -0.36 7.55 3.41
C SER A 8 0.38 7.46 4.75
N GLN A 9 -0.29 7.73 5.87
CA GLN A 9 0.33 7.56 7.20
C GLN A 9 0.74 6.11 7.47
N ARG A 10 -0.16 5.14 7.23
CA ARG A 10 0.11 3.71 7.44
C ARG A 10 1.16 3.19 6.47
N PHE A 11 1.07 3.59 5.20
CA PHE A 11 2.03 3.24 4.17
C PHE A 11 3.44 3.75 4.53
N ASN A 12 3.59 5.03 4.86
CA ASN A 12 4.89 5.58 5.28
C ASN A 12 5.45 4.91 6.53
N ARG A 13 4.59 4.51 7.48
CA ARG A 13 5.01 3.76 8.67
C ARG A 13 5.64 2.41 8.31
N GLU A 14 5.02 1.65 7.41
CA GLU A 14 5.61 0.37 6.99
C GLU A 14 6.88 0.60 6.15
N LEU A 15 6.94 1.67 5.34
CA LEU A 15 8.15 2.06 4.60
C LEU A 15 9.32 2.45 5.52
N THR A 16 9.07 3.00 6.72
CA THR A 16 10.13 3.29 7.70
C THR A 16 10.81 2.02 8.21
N GLY A 17 10.13 0.87 8.16
CA GLY A 17 10.72 -0.43 8.47
C GLY A 17 11.56 -1.02 7.33
N MET A 18 11.59 -0.38 6.16
CA MET A 18 12.38 -0.80 5.01
C MET A 18 13.69 -0.02 4.94
N ASP A 19 14.77 -0.69 4.52
CA ASP A 19 16.07 -0.08 4.18
C ASP A 19 15.97 0.72 2.87
N LEU A 20 15.16 1.80 2.89
CA LEU A 20 14.99 2.71 1.77
C LEU A 20 15.97 3.89 1.86
N PRO A 21 16.38 4.47 0.72
CA PRO A 21 17.23 5.66 0.69
C PRO A 21 16.61 6.85 1.44
N ASP A 22 17.48 7.69 2.02
CA ASP A 22 17.07 8.94 2.66
C ASP A 22 16.65 10.02 1.66
N ASP A 23 17.28 10.05 0.48
CA ASP A 23 16.90 10.97 -0.60
C ASP A 23 15.49 10.64 -1.12
N LEU A 24 14.64 11.66 -1.20
CA LEU A 24 13.24 11.48 -1.58
C LEU A 24 13.08 10.92 -3.01
N ASN A 25 13.89 11.36 -3.97
CA ASN A 25 13.78 10.87 -5.34
C ASN A 25 14.21 9.40 -5.44
N ASP A 26 15.28 9.02 -4.76
CA ASP A 26 15.75 7.64 -4.73
C ASP A 26 14.82 6.74 -3.92
N LYS A 27 14.23 7.24 -2.84
CA LYS A 27 13.14 6.59 -2.11
C LYS A 27 11.95 6.31 -3.01
N ILE A 28 11.49 7.31 -3.78
CA ILE A 28 10.38 7.15 -4.74
C ILE A 28 10.71 6.10 -5.81
N LYS A 29 11.95 6.09 -6.33
CA LYS A 29 12.40 5.07 -7.29
C LYS A 29 12.40 3.67 -6.68
N ALA A 30 12.90 3.53 -5.45
CA ALA A 30 12.95 2.27 -4.74
C ALA A 30 11.54 1.73 -4.49
N ILE A 31 10.63 2.56 -3.99
CA ILE A 31 9.21 2.22 -3.77
C ILE A 31 8.55 1.82 -5.08
N ALA A 32 8.72 2.61 -6.15
CA ALA A 32 8.19 2.29 -7.47
C ALA A 32 8.64 0.90 -7.95
N LYS A 33 9.89 0.53 -7.69
CA LYS A 33 10.45 -0.78 -8.01
C LYS A 33 9.90 -1.90 -7.13
N VAL A 34 9.86 -1.69 -5.81
CA VAL A 34 9.39 -2.69 -4.82
C VAL A 34 7.93 -3.08 -5.07
N PHE A 35 7.06 -2.10 -5.31
CA PHE A 35 5.63 -2.33 -5.50
C PHE A 35 5.21 -2.45 -6.97
N THR A 36 6.17 -2.41 -7.91
CA THR A 36 5.89 -2.47 -9.36
C THR A 36 4.88 -1.40 -9.82
N VAL A 37 5.01 -0.18 -9.30
CA VAL A 37 4.16 0.97 -9.63
C VAL A 37 4.96 2.07 -10.34
N THR A 38 4.26 3.03 -10.94
CA THR A 38 4.95 4.21 -11.51
C THR A 38 5.50 5.12 -10.41
N ARG A 39 6.56 5.88 -10.71
CA ARG A 39 7.10 6.91 -9.79
C ARG A 39 6.05 7.94 -9.40
N HIS A 40 5.17 8.31 -10.33
CA HIS A 40 4.08 9.25 -10.06
C HIS A 40 3.09 8.68 -9.04
N MET A 41 2.72 7.40 -9.16
CA MET A 41 1.87 6.72 -8.17
C MET A 41 2.57 6.61 -6.81
N ALA A 42 3.82 6.17 -6.78
CA ALA A 42 4.60 6.09 -5.55
C ALA A 42 4.64 7.45 -4.82
N ASN A 43 4.95 8.52 -5.55
CA ASN A 43 4.93 9.89 -5.03
C ASN A 43 3.54 10.27 -4.50
N ALA A 44 2.49 10.04 -5.27
CA ALA A 44 1.11 10.35 -4.87
C ALA A 44 0.67 9.57 -3.62
N MET A 45 1.12 8.32 -3.47
CA MET A 45 0.82 7.46 -2.31
C MET A 45 1.53 7.94 -1.05
N ILE A 46 2.84 8.25 -1.14
CA ILE A 46 3.65 8.76 -0.04
C ILE A 46 3.04 10.06 0.53
N PHE A 47 2.61 10.97 -0.35
CA PHE A 47 2.06 12.27 0.06
C PHE A 47 0.55 12.24 0.33
N GLY A 48 -0.13 11.11 0.14
CA GLY A 48 -1.57 11.00 0.40
C GLY A 48 -2.45 11.75 -0.59
N HIS A 49 -1.99 11.87 -1.84
CA HIS A 49 -2.79 12.38 -2.96
C HIS A 49 -3.62 11.29 -3.63
N MET A 50 -3.27 10.02 -3.44
CA MET A 50 -3.93 8.88 -4.08
C MET A 50 -4.07 7.68 -3.15
N LEU A 51 -5.22 7.02 -3.22
CA LEU A 51 -5.41 5.65 -2.73
C LEU A 51 -5.30 4.74 -3.96
N PRO A 52 -4.44 3.70 -3.97
CA PRO A 52 -4.33 2.80 -5.09
C PRO A 52 -5.65 2.03 -5.32
N PRO A 53 -5.92 1.58 -6.57
CA PRO A 53 -7.04 0.69 -6.84
C PRO A 53 -6.87 -0.64 -6.10
N GLU A 54 -7.96 -1.39 -5.94
CA GLU A 54 -8.01 -2.53 -5.03
C GLU A 54 -6.99 -3.63 -5.36
N ASP A 55 -6.75 -3.90 -6.64
CA ASP A 55 -5.73 -4.84 -7.11
C ASP A 55 -4.31 -4.41 -6.72
N GLN A 56 -4.00 -3.13 -6.84
CA GLN A 56 -2.70 -2.58 -6.46
C GLN A 56 -2.56 -2.48 -4.94
N LEU A 57 -3.63 -2.10 -4.25
CA LEU A 57 -3.66 -2.06 -2.79
C LEU A 57 -3.38 -3.45 -2.19
N ASP A 58 -3.97 -4.49 -2.77
CA ASP A 58 -3.77 -5.88 -2.33
C ASP A 58 -2.32 -6.34 -2.53
N ARG A 59 -1.73 -6.07 -3.70
CA ARG A 59 -0.30 -6.36 -3.96
C ARG A 59 0.65 -5.60 -3.04
N ILE A 60 0.35 -4.32 -2.77
CA ILE A 60 1.13 -3.53 -1.81
C ILE A 60 1.01 -4.15 -0.41
N ALA A 61 -0.21 -4.53 -0.02
CA ALA A 61 -0.49 -5.13 1.27
C ALA A 61 0.20 -6.50 1.45
N GLU A 62 0.28 -7.30 0.39
CA GLU A 62 1.04 -8.55 0.32
C GLU A 62 2.54 -8.30 0.56
N VAL A 63 3.15 -7.37 -0.17
CA VAL A 63 4.59 -7.04 -0.02
C VAL A 63 4.90 -6.50 1.37
N LEU A 64 3.98 -5.75 1.97
CA LEU A 64 4.10 -5.21 3.33
C LEU A 64 3.71 -6.21 4.43
N ASP A 65 3.19 -7.39 4.07
CA ASP A 65 2.62 -8.37 4.99
C ASP A 65 1.57 -7.77 5.97
N VAL A 66 0.68 -6.93 5.45
CA VAL A 66 -0.42 -6.32 6.21
C VAL A 66 -1.77 -6.48 5.52
N CYS A 67 -2.86 -6.36 6.25
CA CYS A 67 -4.20 -6.41 5.69
C CYS A 67 -4.50 -5.17 4.82
N PRO A 68 -5.01 -5.32 3.57
CA PRO A 68 -5.30 -4.19 2.67
C PRO A 68 -6.39 -3.26 3.24
N ASN A 69 -7.39 -3.81 3.94
CA ASN A 69 -8.43 -3.02 4.61
C ASN A 69 -7.87 -2.17 5.75
N TRP A 70 -6.84 -2.67 6.45
CA TRP A 70 -6.14 -1.86 7.43
C TRP A 70 -5.28 -0.81 6.72
N LEU A 71 -4.53 -1.19 5.69
CA LEU A 71 -3.68 -0.26 4.96
C LEU A 71 -4.49 0.92 4.39
N SER A 72 -5.69 0.68 3.84
CA SER A 72 -6.58 1.74 3.32
C SER A 72 -7.34 2.53 4.38
N GLY A 73 -7.26 2.14 5.65
CA GLY A 73 -8.04 2.75 6.73
C GLY A 73 -9.53 2.39 6.75
N LYS A 74 -9.92 1.24 6.17
CA LYS A 74 -11.28 0.68 6.31
C LYS A 74 -11.49 0.05 7.69
N ILE A 75 -10.42 -0.48 8.30
CA ILE A 75 -10.44 -1.02 9.67
C ILE A 75 -9.31 -0.40 10.50
N ASP A 76 -9.50 -0.30 11.81
CA ASP A 76 -8.50 0.27 12.72
C ASP A 76 -7.48 -0.74 13.23
N LYS A 77 -7.90 -1.99 13.40
CA LYS A 77 -7.04 -3.07 13.93
C LYS A 77 -6.08 -3.55 12.85
N ARG A 78 -4.76 -3.42 13.09
CA ARG A 78 -3.72 -4.00 12.24
C ARG A 78 -3.86 -5.52 12.25
N LYS A 79 -3.81 -6.12 11.07
CA LYS A 79 -3.82 -7.56 10.84
C LYS A 79 -2.75 -7.88 9.80
N ALA A 80 -2.19 -9.09 9.86
CA ALA A 80 -1.30 -9.60 8.81
C ALA A 80 -2.05 -9.75 7.48
N TYR A 81 -1.31 -9.88 6.38
CA TYR A 81 -1.91 -10.22 5.11
C TYR A 81 -2.48 -11.64 5.18
N ALA A 82 -3.78 -11.80 4.93
CA ALA A 82 -4.45 -13.10 5.01
C ALA A 82 -4.54 -13.80 3.64
N GLY A 83 -3.84 -13.28 2.63
CA GLY A 83 -4.11 -13.62 1.24
C GLY A 83 -5.37 -12.92 0.72
N ARG A 84 -5.43 -12.72 -0.60
CA ARG A 84 -6.73 -12.70 -1.26
C ARG A 84 -7.34 -14.08 -1.00
N GLU A 85 -8.37 -14.16 -0.17
CA GLU A 85 -9.36 -15.23 -0.36
C GLU A 85 -9.79 -15.05 -1.81
N THR A 86 -9.28 -15.91 -2.70
CA THR A 86 -9.92 -16.08 -3.99
C THR A 86 -11.35 -16.42 -3.62
N ILE A 87 -12.27 -15.52 -3.95
CA ILE A 87 -13.66 -15.93 -4.14
C ILE A 87 -13.63 -16.81 -5.39
N GLU A 88 -13.04 -18.01 -5.26
CA GLU A 88 -13.44 -19.16 -6.06
C GLU A 88 -14.79 -19.55 -5.49
N GLY A 89 -15.84 -19.03 -6.10
CA GLY A 89 -17.19 -19.21 -5.60
C GLY A 89 -18.27 -18.63 -6.49
N GLN A 90 -18.44 -19.27 -7.64
CA GLN A 90 -19.72 -19.43 -8.37
C GLN A 90 -20.38 -18.21 -9.00
N GLU A 91 -20.41 -18.19 -10.34
CA GLU A 91 -21.64 -17.88 -11.07
C GLU A 91 -21.87 -18.95 -12.17
N ALA A 92 -22.94 -19.72 -11.93
CA ALA A 92 -23.79 -20.59 -12.77
C ALA A 92 -23.20 -21.45 -13.91
#